data_AF-A0A7U9QZ95-F1
#
_entry.id   AF-A0A7U9QZ95-F1
#
_cell.length_a   1.000
_cell.length_b   1.000
_cell.length_c   1.000
_cell.angle_alpha   90.00
_cell.angle_beta   90.00
_cell.angle_gamma   90.00
#
_symmetry.space_group_name_H-M   'P 1'
#
loop_
_entity.id
_entity.type
_entity.pdbx_description
1 polymer ?
#
loop_
_entity_poly.entity_id
_entity_poly.type
_entity_poly.pdbx_seq_one_letter_code
_entity_poly.pdbx_strand_id
1 'polypeptide(L)'
;MWKDNFGQCRGCGQRVLWIRTKAGKNMPVNTTIHHYRKDAAGKEKIVTQGGDVVTATIVDTPEEADGVGYISHFATCPQSKRFKGNRAR
;
A
#
# COMPACT_ATOMS: atom_id res chain seq x y z
N MET A 1 0.44 21.60 -4.49
CA MET A 1 -0.94 21.41 -3.99
C MET A 1 -1.22 19.91 -3.96
N TRP A 2 -1.05 19.27 -2.81
CA TRP A 2 -1.26 17.82 -2.66
C TRP A 2 -2.77 17.59 -2.61
N LYS A 3 -3.39 17.28 -3.76
CA LYS A 3 -4.81 16.91 -3.79
C LYS A 3 -4.98 15.66 -2.92
N ASP A 4 -5.78 15.79 -1.87
CA ASP A 4 -6.26 14.71 -1.02
C ASP A 4 -6.87 13.59 -1.88
N ASN A 5 -6.05 12.64 -2.30
CA ASN A 5 -6.45 11.56 -3.19
C ASN A 5 -7.07 10.41 -2.39
N PHE A 6 -7.97 10.74 -1.46
CA PHE A 6 -8.69 9.73 -0.69
C PHE A 6 -9.86 9.20 -1.53
N GLY A 7 -10.16 7.93 -1.34
CA GLY A 7 -11.37 7.31 -1.88
C GLY A 7 -11.89 6.24 -0.95
N GLN A 8 -12.95 5.57 -1.38
CA GLN A 8 -13.53 4.46 -0.66
C GLN A 8 -13.32 3.17 -1.45
N CYS A 9 -12.85 2.12 -0.78
CA CYS A 9 -12.76 0.81 -1.39
C CYS A 9 -14.17 0.30 -1.70
N ARG A 10 -14.45 0.03 -2.97
CA ARG A 10 -15.78 -0.46 -3.41
C ARG A 10 -16.14 -1.85 -2.89
N GLY A 11 -15.16 -2.58 -2.33
CA GLY A 11 -15.35 -3.94 -1.82
C GLY A 11 -15.67 -3.98 -0.35
N CYS A 12 -14.81 -3.37 0.48
CA CYS A 12 -14.98 -3.37 1.94
C CYS A 12 -15.52 -2.06 2.52
N GLY A 13 -15.68 -1.00 1.71
CA GLY A 13 -16.17 0.30 2.19
C GLY A 13 -15.15 1.12 2.99
N GLN A 14 -13.93 0.60 3.22
CA GLN A 14 -12.91 1.32 3.97
C GLN A 14 -12.34 2.50 3.17
N ARG A 15 -11.95 3.56 3.89
CA ARG A 15 -11.25 4.70 3.31
C ARG A 15 -9.84 4.27 2.89
N VAL A 16 -9.47 4.61 1.67
CA VAL A 16 -8.15 4.33 1.08
C VAL A 16 -7.53 5.63 0.58
N LEU A 17 -6.20 5.68 0.56
CA LEU A 17 -5.45 6.72 -0.12
C LEU A 17 -4.98 6.20 -1.47
N TRP A 18 -5.07 7.01 -2.51
CA TRP A 18 -4.61 6.66 -3.85
C TRP A 18 -3.26 7.33 -4.11
N ILE A 19 -2.20 6.53 -4.09
CA ILE A 19 -0.85 7.01 -4.37
C ILE A 19 -0.51 6.68 -5.82
N ARG A 20 -0.06 7.68 -6.59
CA ARG A 20 0.47 7.45 -7.93
C ARG A 20 1.84 6.80 -7.81
N THR A 21 1.93 5.54 -8.22
CA THR A 21 3.21 4.81 -8.22
C THR A 21 4.13 5.29 -9.34
N LYS A 22 5.44 5.08 -9.21
CA LYS A 22 6.42 5.34 -10.29
C LYS A 22 6.14 4.53 -11.55
N ALA A 23 5.47 3.39 -11.43
CA ALA A 23 4.97 2.59 -12.56
C ALA A 23 3.79 3.25 -13.30
N GLY A 24 3.37 4.47 -12.91
CA GLY A 24 2.34 5.26 -13.57
C GLY A 24 0.90 4.92 -13.16
N LYS A 25 0.69 3.85 -12.38
CA LYS A 25 -0.64 3.42 -11.90
C LYS A 25 -0.94 3.99 -10.51
N ASN A 26 -2.21 4.31 -10.25
CA ASN A 26 -2.66 4.64 -8.91
C ASN A 26 -2.85 3.37 -8.09
N MET A 27 -2.26 3.32 -6.91
CA MET A 27 -2.35 2.21 -5.97
C MET A 27 -3.22 2.63 -4.78
N PRO A 28 -4.30 1.90 -4.46
CA PRO A 28 -5.02 2.09 -3.22
C PRO A 28 -4.19 1.55 -2.05
N VAL A 29 -3.97 2.39 -1.06
CA VAL A 29 -3.23 2.08 0.16
C VAL A 29 -4.08 2.40 1.38
N ASN A 30 -3.77 1.78 2.51
CA ASN A 30 -4.41 2.13 3.77
C ASN A 30 -4.01 3.54 4.18
N THR A 31 -4.86 4.23 4.94
CA THR A 31 -4.57 5.60 5.40
C THR A 31 -3.59 5.65 6.58
N THR A 32 -3.26 4.49 7.16
CA THR A 32 -2.34 4.37 8.30
C THR A 32 -0.90 4.29 7.80
N ILE A 33 -0.03 5.08 8.41
CA ILE A 33 1.41 5.04 8.17
C ILE A 33 2.02 3.95 9.05
N HIS A 34 2.93 3.16 8.48
CA HIS A 34 3.69 2.14 9.19
C HIS A 34 5.18 2.34 8.97
N HIS A 35 5.97 2.06 10.01
CA HIS A 35 7.40 1.88 9.90
C HIS A 35 7.68 0.55 9.20
N TYR A 36 8.59 0.55 8.25
CA TYR A 36 8.94 -0.65 7.50
C TYR A 36 10.45 -0.81 7.38
N ARG A 37 10.87 -2.07 7.34
CA ARG A 37 12.23 -2.47 7.02
C ARG A 37 12.25 -3.15 5.66
N LYS A 38 13.11 -2.70 4.76
CA LYS A 38 13.23 -3.30 3.42
C LYS A 38 13.76 -4.71 3.57
N ASP A 39 12.99 -5.67 3.11
CA ASP A 39 13.36 -7.06 3.18
C ASP A 39 12.88 -7.77 1.91
N ALA A 40 13.80 -8.46 1.23
CA ALA A 40 13.48 -9.14 -0.02
C ALA A 40 12.53 -10.34 0.19
N ALA A 41 12.53 -10.93 1.39
CA ALA A 41 11.59 -11.97 1.81
C ALA A 41 10.34 -11.41 2.50
N GLY A 42 10.22 -10.08 2.61
CA GLY A 42 9.08 -9.40 3.21
C GLY A 42 7.76 -9.80 2.55
N LYS A 43 6.73 -9.97 3.37
CA LYS A 43 5.41 -10.39 2.90
C LYS A 43 4.53 -9.19 2.52
N GLU A 44 4.82 -8.01 3.06
CA GLU A 44 4.02 -6.82 2.84
C GLU A 44 4.54 -6.00 1.63
N LYS A 45 3.60 -5.41 0.90
CA LYS A 45 3.89 -4.41 -0.13
C LYS A 45 3.63 -3.03 0.45
N ILE A 46 4.72 -2.29 0.67
CA ILE A 46 4.71 -0.94 1.22
C ILE A 46 4.87 0.06 0.09
N VAL A 47 4.01 1.07 0.08
CA VAL A 47 4.02 2.14 -0.90
C VAL A 47 4.45 3.43 -0.19
N THR A 48 5.53 4.03 -0.67
CA THR A 48 6.02 5.31 -0.12
C THR A 48 5.22 6.47 -0.70
N GLN A 49 5.28 7.64 -0.06
CA GLN A 49 4.67 8.87 -0.59
C GLN A 49 5.26 9.27 -1.96
N GLY A 50 6.51 8.88 -2.24
CA GLY A 50 7.16 9.07 -3.54
C GLY A 50 6.68 8.13 -4.65
N GLY A 51 5.75 7.22 -4.34
CA GLY A 51 5.21 6.26 -5.30
C GLY A 51 6.09 5.03 -5.52
N ASP A 52 7.11 4.81 -4.69
CA ASP A 52 7.88 3.56 -4.71
C ASP A 52 7.07 2.45 -4.06
N VAL A 53 7.08 1.27 -4.68
CA VAL A 53 6.47 0.06 -4.12
C VAL A 53 7.58 -0.89 -3.73
N VAL A 54 7.78 -1.07 -2.43
CA VAL A 54 8.85 -1.91 -1.88
C VAL A 54 8.26 -3.13 -1.18
N THR A 55 8.99 -4.23 -1.26
CA THR A 55 8.75 -5.40 -0.43
C THR A 55 9.45 -5.17 0.90
N ALA A 56 8.70 -5.26 2.00
CA ALA A 56 9.20 -4.92 3.31
C ALA A 56 8.39 -5.66 4.39
N THR A 57 8.95 -5.66 5.59
CA THR A 57 8.30 -6.14 6.81
C THR A 57 7.93 -4.94 7.67
N ILE A 58 6.74 -4.95 8.26
CA ILE A 58 6.33 -3.91 9.22
C ILE A 58 7.08 -4.12 10.54
N VAL A 59 7.63 -3.04 11.06
CA VAL A 59 8.30 -3.01 12.36
C VAL A 59 7.59 -2.02 13.27
N ASP A 60 7.56 -2.31 14.57
CA ASP A 60 6.94 -1.43 15.57
C ASP A 60 7.90 -0.30 16.00
N THR A 61 9.21 -0.55 15.92
CA THR A 61 10.27 0.37 16.34
C THR A 61 10.78 1.21 15.16
N PRO A 62 10.95 2.53 15.33
CA PRO A 62 11.53 3.39 14.29
C PRO A 62 13.03 3.15 14.11
N GLU A 63 13.72 2.60 15.11
CA GLU A 63 15.17 2.33 15.09
C GLU A 63 15.55 1.22 14.10
N GLU A 64 14.66 0.25 13.91
CA GLU A 64 14.83 -0.86 12.97
C GLU A 64 14.22 -0.57 11.59
N ALA A 65 13.61 0.60 11.42
CA ALA A 65 12.90 0.98 10.22
C ALA A 65 13.82 1.67 9.20
N ASP A 66 13.79 1.21 7.96
CA ASP A 66 14.41 1.90 6.83
C ASP A 66 13.61 3.14 6.41
N GLY A 67 12.34 3.23 6.82
CA GLY A 67 11.49 4.38 6.52
C GLY A 67 10.03 4.16 6.88
N VAL A 68 9.20 5.08 6.39
CA VAL A 68 7.75 5.10 6.60
C VAL A 68 6.99 4.99 5.28
N GLY A 69 5.89 4.24 5.30
CA GLY A 69 5.05 4.08 4.12
C GLY A 69 3.67 3.53 4.47
N TYR A 70 2.90 3.25 3.44
CA TYR A 70 1.54 2.76 3.55
C TYR A 70 1.46 1.32 3.08
N ILE A 71 0.73 0.49 3.80
CA ILE A 71 0.44 -0.88 3.37
C ILE A 71 -0.52 -0.83 2.18
N SER A 72 -0.22 -1.59 1.13
CA SER A 72 -1.16 -1.75 0.02
C SER A 72 -2.52 -2.26 0.51
N HIS A 73 -3.61 -1.60 0.12
CA HIS A 73 -4.94 -1.99 0.58
C HIS A 73 -5.30 -3.41 0.10
N PHE A 74 -4.74 -3.87 -1.02
CA PHE A 74 -4.91 -5.24 -1.50
C PHE A 74 -4.43 -6.32 -0.52
N ALA A 75 -3.47 -6.01 0.36
CA ALA A 75 -2.99 -6.95 1.37
C ALA A 75 -3.94 -7.08 2.57
N THR A 76 -4.68 -6.01 2.90
CA THR A 76 -5.53 -5.94 4.10
C THR A 76 -7.03 -6.03 3.78
N CYS A 77 -7.44 -5.76 2.56
CA CYS A 77 -8.83 -5.78 2.15
C CYS A 77 -9.38 -7.22 2.13
N PRO A 78 -10.44 -7.53 2.90
CA PRO A 78 -11.04 -8.87 2.90
C PRO A 78 -11.69 -9.21 1.55
N GLN A 79 -12.09 -8.20 0.79
CA GLN A 79 -12.69 -8.35 -0.54
C GLN A 79 -11.67 -8.19 -1.68
N SER A 80 -10.36 -8.13 -1.38
CA SER A 80 -9.29 -7.94 -2.37
C SER A 80 -9.33 -8.95 -3.52
N LYS A 81 -9.73 -10.20 -3.22
CA LYS A 81 -9.86 -11.29 -4.22
C LYS A 81 -10.85 -10.96 -5.34
N ARG A 82 -11.88 -10.14 -5.08
CA ARG A 82 -12.88 -9.71 -6.08
C ARG A 82 -12.31 -8.72 -7.10
N PHE A 83 -11.22 -8.03 -6.74
CA PHE A 83 -10.51 -7.08 -7.61
C PHE A 83 -9.30 -7.69 -8.30
N LYS A 84 -8.82 -8.85 -7.83
CA LYS A 84 -7.87 -9.70 -8.55
C LYS A 84 -8.63 -10.43 -9.66
N GLY A 85 -9.08 -9.66 -10.67
CA GLY A 85 -9.65 -10.22 -11.88
C GLY A 85 -8.66 -11.20 -12.49
N ASN A 86 -9.17 -12.35 -12.92
CA ASN A 86 -8.41 -13.41 -13.58
C ASN A 86 -7.53 -12.79 -14.69
N ARG A 87 -6.21 -12.71 -14.47
CA ARG A 87 -5.26 -12.36 -15.54
C ARG A 87 -5.09 -13.59 -16.43
N ALA A 88 -6.14 -13.91 -17.17
CA ALA A 88 -6.09 -14.78 -18.32
C ALA A 88 -6.17 -13.90 -19.57
N ARG A 89 -5.01 -13.43 -20.04
CA ARG A 89 -4.64 -13.23 -21.44
C ARG A 89 -3.25 -12.62 -21.53
#